data_AF-A0A0K1P6N5-F1
#
_entry.id   AF-A0A0K1P6N5-F1
#
_cell.length_a   1.000
_cell.length_b   1.000
_cell.length_c   1.000
_cell.angle_alpha   90.00
_cell.angle_beta   90.00
_cell.angle_gamma   90.00
#
_symmetry.space_group_name_H-M   'P 1'
#
loop_
_entity.id
_entity.type
_entity.pdbx_description
1 polymer ?
#
loop_
_entity_poly.entity_id
_entity_poly.type
_entity_poly.pdbx_seq_one_letter_code
_entity_poly.pdbx_strand_id
1 'polypeptide(L)'
;MKKTNWLINSRLGNAYTVRFLKSKHVNMVSETDYIARLKCVCKATFSIPIQFLWFLFFVYASYIAKKQLNVSITENSSDSWLYEDQLNLLNLLAAIQIYHLVLLSSVIIVMLNLTIGKSTTIFTTIFNALYILELLFYASLIFIFDWAGLIHKFGSFADFLTTFSTQWIWILAILIGIFSFAPLKSIFTDINMWNREWIRIDRYRKTEDRENAFIFKTWVSPGEIKARILMILTGWFCILTASIFQIFDSFITTDFLVMKYLILVFGYFVFISSYVIPYNIYSVIFYWFNFILLFGLFTYGLYIIENVAWQDGQHYKYLYLILFIPFITSLRSAIYYTWSIKGGSEIKAVTMNLFENEEDFENFLEDQKIKESEDTI
;
A
#
# COMPACT_ATOMS: atom_id res chain seq x y z
N MET A 1 -2.75 -14.26 12.70
CA MET A 1 -2.19 -15.62 12.56
C MET A 1 -3.24 -16.74 12.55
N LYS A 2 -4.22 -16.80 13.47
CA LYS A 2 -5.24 -17.89 13.52
C LYS A 2 -6.05 -18.09 12.22
N LYS A 3 -6.51 -17.03 11.53
CA LYS A 3 -7.27 -17.14 10.25
C LYS A 3 -6.47 -17.73 9.07
N THR A 4 -5.17 -17.43 8.98
CA THR A 4 -4.29 -17.91 7.90
C THR A 4 -4.00 -19.40 8.00
N ASN A 5 -3.86 -19.95 9.21
CA ASN A 5 -3.68 -21.40 9.40
C ASN A 5 -4.96 -22.18 9.04
N TRP A 6 -6.14 -21.60 9.26
CA TRP A 6 -7.41 -22.23 8.89
C TRP A 6 -7.59 -22.36 7.37
N LEU A 7 -7.26 -21.32 6.59
CA LEU A 7 -7.33 -21.34 5.13
C LEU A 7 -6.38 -22.39 4.52
N ILE A 8 -5.17 -22.52 5.07
CA ILE A 8 -4.18 -23.51 4.63
C ILE A 8 -4.62 -24.94 4.97
N ASN A 9 -5.22 -25.15 6.14
CA ASN A 9 -5.70 -26.47 6.59
C ASN A 9 -7.11 -26.80 6.09
N SER A 10 -7.68 -25.98 5.20
CA SER A 10 -9.02 -26.19 4.63
C SER A 10 -9.00 -27.22 3.49
N ARG A 11 -10.18 -27.72 3.07
CA ARG A 11 -10.31 -28.59 1.88
C ARG A 11 -9.71 -27.96 0.62
N LEU A 12 -9.83 -26.64 0.49
CA LEU A 12 -9.28 -25.87 -0.62
C LEU A 12 -7.74 -25.81 -0.54
N GLY A 13 -7.19 -25.59 0.65
CA GLY A 13 -5.76 -25.66 0.92
C GLY A 13 -5.20 -27.04 0.57
N ASN A 14 -5.84 -28.11 1.04
CA ASN A 14 -5.45 -29.49 0.73
C ASN A 14 -5.49 -29.78 -0.79
N ALA A 15 -6.49 -29.28 -1.51
CA ALA A 15 -6.56 -29.45 -2.96
C ALA A 15 -5.38 -28.77 -3.68
N TYR A 16 -5.01 -27.55 -3.27
CA TYR A 16 -3.85 -26.87 -3.82
C TYR A 16 -2.53 -27.53 -3.42
N THR A 17 -2.40 -28.01 -2.18
CA THR A 17 -1.26 -28.81 -1.73
C THR A 17 -1.07 -30.04 -2.61
N VAL A 18 -2.12 -30.82 -2.84
CA VAL A 18 -2.08 -31.99 -3.73
C VAL A 18 -1.68 -31.60 -5.14
N ARG A 19 -2.19 -30.46 -5.65
CA ARG A 19 -1.79 -29.95 -6.97
C ARG A 19 -0.31 -29.56 -7.02
N PHE A 20 0.21 -28.86 -6.01
CA PHE A 20 1.62 -28.50 -5.94
C PHE A 20 2.53 -29.73 -5.88
N LEU A 21 2.18 -30.74 -5.08
CA LEU A 21 2.92 -32.00 -4.97
C LEU A 21 2.90 -32.82 -6.28
N LYS A 22 1.83 -32.73 -7.06
CA LYS A 22 1.70 -33.43 -8.36
C LYS A 22 2.18 -32.60 -9.55
N SER A 23 2.52 -31.32 -9.35
CA SER A 23 2.89 -30.42 -10.45
C SER A 23 4.27 -30.74 -10.99
N LYS A 24 4.39 -30.94 -12.30
CA LYS A 24 5.68 -31.01 -13.01
C LYS A 24 6.20 -29.63 -13.43
N HIS A 25 5.36 -28.59 -13.34
CA HIS A 25 5.64 -27.25 -13.87
C HIS A 25 6.23 -26.28 -12.83
N VAL A 26 6.01 -26.56 -11.53
CA VAL A 26 6.46 -25.70 -10.44
C VAL A 26 7.41 -26.48 -9.54
N ASN A 27 8.70 -26.16 -9.63
CA ASN A 27 9.68 -26.66 -8.67
C ASN A 27 9.70 -25.73 -7.46
N MET A 28 9.24 -26.23 -6.31
CA MET A 28 9.27 -25.48 -5.06
C MET A 28 10.67 -25.53 -4.45
N VAL A 29 11.24 -24.35 -4.20
CA VAL A 29 12.66 -24.23 -3.84
C VAL A 29 12.86 -24.19 -2.32
N SER A 30 11.84 -23.80 -1.56
CA SER A 30 11.87 -23.80 -0.09
C SER A 30 10.47 -23.94 0.51
N GLU A 31 10.40 -24.22 1.81
CA GLU A 31 9.13 -24.21 2.56
C GLU A 31 8.47 -22.81 2.54
N THR A 32 9.27 -21.75 2.56
CA THR A 32 8.77 -20.37 2.51
C THR A 32 8.15 -20.03 1.16
N ASP A 33 8.74 -20.52 0.06
CA ASP A 33 8.18 -20.43 -1.30
C ASP A 33 6.81 -21.15 -1.38
N TYR A 34 6.75 -22.39 -0.89
CA TYR A 34 5.51 -23.16 -0.84
C TYR A 34 4.40 -22.44 -0.04
N ILE A 35 4.71 -22.01 1.18
CA ILE A 35 3.73 -21.36 2.06
C ILE A 35 3.26 -20.03 1.47
N ALA A 36 4.16 -19.23 0.85
CA ALA A 36 3.79 -17.97 0.22
C ALA A 36 2.80 -18.19 -0.95
N ARG A 37 3.09 -19.17 -1.82
CA ARG A 37 2.22 -19.54 -2.94
C ARG A 37 0.86 -20.06 -2.47
N LEU A 38 0.86 -20.97 -1.52
CA LEU A 38 -0.37 -21.55 -0.98
C LEU A 38 -1.26 -20.47 -0.37
N LYS A 39 -0.68 -19.54 0.41
CA LYS A 39 -1.40 -18.38 0.94
C LYS A 39 -1.96 -17.48 -0.16
N CYS A 40 -1.16 -17.14 -1.17
CA CYS A 40 -1.62 -16.30 -2.29
C CYS A 40 -2.81 -16.93 -3.00
N VAL A 41 -2.68 -18.20 -3.40
CA VAL A 41 -3.70 -18.90 -4.18
C VAL A 41 -4.98 -19.08 -3.36
N CYS A 42 -4.89 -19.53 -2.10
CA CYS A 42 -6.08 -19.68 -1.25
C CYS A 42 -6.81 -18.35 -1.02
N LYS A 43 -6.06 -17.26 -0.76
CA LYS A 43 -6.65 -15.92 -0.56
C LYS A 43 -7.28 -15.40 -1.84
N ALA A 44 -6.62 -15.57 -2.99
CA ALA A 44 -7.12 -15.10 -4.27
C ALA A 44 -8.40 -15.87 -4.66
N THR A 45 -8.40 -17.20 -4.56
CA THR A 45 -9.56 -18.03 -4.88
C THR A 45 -10.75 -17.73 -3.99
N PHE A 46 -10.53 -17.47 -2.69
CA PHE A 46 -11.62 -17.08 -1.79
C PHE A 46 -12.16 -15.67 -2.09
N SER A 47 -11.30 -14.78 -2.59
CA SER A 47 -11.67 -13.40 -2.87
C SER A 47 -12.43 -13.24 -4.19
N ILE A 48 -12.18 -14.09 -5.19
CA ILE A 48 -12.85 -14.02 -6.50
C ILE A 48 -14.39 -14.04 -6.40
N PRO A 49 -15.04 -14.99 -5.71
CA PRO A 49 -16.49 -14.98 -5.57
C PRO A 49 -17.03 -13.72 -4.89
N ILE A 50 -16.28 -13.17 -3.93
CA ILE A 50 -16.66 -11.95 -3.21
C ILE A 50 -16.58 -10.74 -4.17
N GLN A 51 -15.51 -10.60 -4.94
CA GLN A 51 -15.41 -9.52 -5.94
C GLN A 51 -16.46 -9.65 -7.03
N PHE A 52 -16.81 -10.88 -7.42
CA PHE A 52 -17.89 -11.11 -8.38
C PHE A 52 -19.26 -10.69 -7.81
N LEU A 53 -19.54 -10.96 -6.54
CA LEU A 53 -20.75 -10.48 -5.88
C LEU A 53 -20.80 -8.95 -5.83
N TRP A 54 -19.67 -8.29 -5.55
CA TRP A 54 -19.60 -6.83 -5.58
C TRP A 54 -19.78 -6.26 -6.98
N PHE A 55 -19.20 -6.90 -7.99
CA PHE A 55 -19.45 -6.54 -9.38
C PHE A 55 -20.95 -6.60 -9.73
N LEU A 56 -21.64 -7.70 -9.38
CA LEU A 56 -23.08 -7.83 -9.61
C LEU A 56 -23.88 -6.76 -8.85
N PHE A 57 -23.48 -6.44 -7.61
CA PHE A 57 -24.08 -5.36 -6.85
C PHE A 57 -23.98 -4.01 -7.57
N PHE A 58 -22.79 -3.63 -8.05
CA PHE A 58 -22.61 -2.36 -8.77
C PHE A 58 -23.39 -2.31 -10.07
N VAL A 59 -23.40 -3.40 -10.85
CA VAL A 59 -24.19 -3.48 -12.09
C VAL A 59 -25.68 -3.33 -11.81
N TYR A 60 -26.18 -4.01 -10.77
CA TYR A 60 -27.58 -3.91 -10.37
C TYR A 60 -27.94 -2.49 -9.86
N ALA A 61 -27.06 -1.87 -9.07
CA ALA A 61 -27.23 -0.50 -8.62
C ALA A 61 -27.23 0.49 -9.79
N SER A 62 -26.32 0.33 -10.76
CA SER A 62 -26.31 1.13 -12.00
C SER A 62 -27.61 0.96 -12.78
N TYR A 63 -28.14 -0.26 -12.88
CA TYR A 63 -29.41 -0.50 -13.56
C TYR A 63 -30.58 0.24 -12.90
N ILE A 64 -30.66 0.21 -11.56
CA ILE A 64 -31.68 0.96 -10.81
C ILE A 64 -31.52 2.47 -11.02
N ALA A 65 -30.29 3.00 -10.88
CA ALA A 65 -30.00 4.41 -11.07
C ALA A 65 -30.39 4.88 -12.49
N LYS A 66 -30.12 4.06 -13.51
CA LYS A 66 -30.51 4.34 -14.90
C LYS A 66 -32.02 4.37 -15.10
N LYS A 67 -32.75 3.48 -14.42
CA LYS A 67 -34.21 3.50 -14.45
C LYS A 67 -34.77 4.79 -13.85
N GLN A 68 -34.20 5.25 -12.72
CA GLN A 68 -34.60 6.50 -12.08
C GLN A 68 -34.22 7.73 -12.90
N LEU A 69 -33.04 7.72 -13.55
CA LEU A 69 -32.63 8.77 -14.49
C LEU A 69 -33.65 8.93 -15.63
N ASN A 70 -34.10 7.82 -16.24
CA ASN A 70 -35.06 7.89 -17.33
C ASN A 70 -36.40 8.48 -16.86
N VAL A 71 -36.84 8.16 -15.63
CA VAL A 71 -38.06 8.74 -15.04
C VAL A 71 -37.87 10.24 -14.79
N SER A 72 -36.76 10.65 -14.18
CA SER A 72 -36.50 12.06 -13.87
C SER A 72 -36.34 12.94 -15.11
N ILE A 73 -35.75 12.43 -16.19
CA ILE A 73 -35.71 13.10 -17.50
C ILE A 73 -37.12 13.25 -18.06
N THR A 74 -37.96 12.22 -17.97
CA THR A 74 -39.33 12.24 -18.49
C THR A 74 -40.21 13.23 -17.71
N GLU A 75 -39.99 13.33 -16.40
CA GLU A 75 -40.69 14.26 -15.49
C GLU A 75 -40.07 15.67 -15.45
N ASN A 76 -39.00 15.91 -16.23
CA ASN A 76 -38.27 17.17 -16.31
C ASN A 76 -37.79 17.69 -14.94
N SER A 77 -37.35 16.76 -14.08
CA SER A 77 -36.86 17.06 -12.74
C SER A 77 -35.48 17.73 -12.78
N SER A 78 -35.30 18.73 -11.90
CA SER A 78 -34.02 19.42 -11.65
C SER A 78 -32.90 18.50 -11.18
N ASP A 79 -33.24 17.29 -10.73
CA ASP A 79 -32.31 16.36 -10.06
C ASP A 79 -31.78 15.29 -11.02
N SER A 80 -32.13 15.36 -12.31
CA SER A 80 -31.70 14.39 -13.33
C SER A 80 -30.17 14.25 -13.42
N TRP A 81 -29.42 15.36 -13.30
CA TRP A 81 -27.95 15.36 -13.32
C TRP A 81 -27.32 14.52 -12.19
N LEU A 82 -27.98 14.43 -11.03
CA LEU A 82 -27.49 13.68 -9.87
C LEU A 82 -27.46 12.17 -10.17
N TYR A 83 -28.41 11.67 -10.96
CA TYR A 83 -28.43 10.26 -11.34
C TYR A 83 -27.39 9.93 -12.42
N GLU A 84 -27.04 10.89 -13.28
CA GLU A 84 -25.98 10.74 -14.27
C GLU A 84 -24.59 10.62 -13.62
N ASP A 85 -24.28 11.49 -12.66
CA ASP A 85 -23.02 11.44 -11.91
C ASP A 85 -22.92 10.14 -11.07
N GLN A 86 -24.04 9.70 -10.48
CA GLN A 86 -24.12 8.43 -9.77
C GLN A 86 -23.85 7.22 -10.69
N LEU A 87 -24.35 7.23 -11.93
CA LEU A 87 -24.09 6.17 -12.91
C LEU A 87 -22.61 6.09 -13.28
N ASN A 88 -21.96 7.24 -13.50
CA ASN A 88 -20.55 7.30 -13.83
C ASN A 88 -19.70 6.68 -12.72
N LEU A 89 -19.98 7.03 -11.46
CA LEU A 89 -19.29 6.46 -10.30
C LEU A 89 -19.54 4.95 -10.16
N LEU A 90 -20.79 4.48 -10.28
CA LEU A 90 -21.11 3.05 -10.15
C LEU A 90 -20.47 2.22 -11.28
N ASN A 91 -20.43 2.73 -12.50
CA ASN A 91 -19.76 2.09 -13.63
C ASN A 91 -18.24 2.04 -13.44
N LEU A 92 -17.63 3.10 -12.91
CA LEU A 92 -16.21 3.13 -12.54
C LEU A 92 -15.90 2.06 -11.48
N LEU A 93 -16.72 1.97 -10.43
CA LEU A 93 -16.55 0.97 -9.37
C LEU A 93 -16.75 -0.46 -9.90
N ALA A 94 -17.71 -0.68 -10.80
CA ALA A 94 -17.88 -1.97 -11.48
C ALA A 94 -16.64 -2.35 -12.30
N ALA A 95 -16.05 -1.41 -13.04
CA ALA A 95 -14.82 -1.63 -13.79
C ALA A 95 -13.64 -2.00 -12.87
N ILE A 96 -13.54 -1.37 -11.70
CA ILE A 96 -12.54 -1.72 -10.67
C ILE A 96 -12.73 -3.16 -10.18
N GLN A 97 -13.96 -3.63 -9.98
CA GLN A 97 -14.20 -5.03 -9.59
C GLN A 97 -13.78 -6.03 -10.68
N ILE A 98 -14.01 -5.71 -11.95
CA ILE A 98 -13.50 -6.52 -13.07
C ILE A 98 -11.97 -6.56 -13.04
N TYR A 99 -11.33 -5.41 -12.84
CA TYR A 99 -9.88 -5.32 -12.70
C TYR A 99 -9.37 -6.18 -11.53
N HIS A 100 -10.04 -6.20 -10.38
CA HIS A 100 -9.71 -7.11 -9.27
C HIS A 100 -9.82 -8.57 -9.65
N LEU A 101 -10.88 -8.97 -10.35
CA LEU A 101 -11.06 -10.35 -10.81
C LEU A 101 -9.92 -10.77 -11.73
N VAL A 102 -9.50 -9.90 -12.67
CA VAL A 102 -8.39 -10.15 -13.59
C VAL A 102 -7.07 -10.27 -12.81
N LEU A 103 -6.82 -9.36 -11.87
CA LEU A 103 -5.59 -9.34 -11.07
C LEU A 103 -5.50 -10.57 -10.16
N LEU A 104 -6.58 -10.93 -9.46
CA LEU A 104 -6.65 -12.14 -8.62
C LEU A 104 -6.47 -13.42 -9.45
N SER A 105 -7.10 -13.49 -10.63
CA SER A 105 -6.93 -14.63 -11.54
C SER A 105 -5.48 -14.74 -12.03
N SER A 106 -4.85 -13.60 -12.35
CA SER A 106 -3.44 -13.55 -12.75
C SER A 106 -2.52 -14.05 -11.64
N VAL A 107 -2.78 -13.67 -10.37
CA VAL A 107 -2.04 -14.19 -9.21
C VAL A 107 -2.16 -15.72 -9.11
N ILE A 108 -3.37 -16.27 -9.26
CA ILE A 108 -3.58 -17.73 -9.23
C ILE A 108 -2.80 -18.42 -10.35
N ILE A 109 -2.89 -17.90 -11.58
CA ILE A 109 -2.20 -18.47 -12.75
C ILE A 109 -0.67 -18.46 -12.53
N VAL A 110 -0.11 -17.34 -12.10
CA VAL A 110 1.35 -17.21 -11.90
C VAL A 110 1.82 -18.13 -10.76
N MET A 111 1.12 -18.12 -9.63
CA MET A 111 1.51 -18.92 -8.46
C MET A 111 1.43 -20.44 -8.71
N LEU A 112 0.54 -20.87 -9.61
CA LEU A 112 0.36 -22.29 -9.95
C LEU A 112 1.24 -22.81 -11.09
N ASN A 113 1.81 -21.92 -11.91
CA ASN A 113 2.51 -22.33 -13.13
C ASN A 113 3.94 -21.80 -13.24
N LEU A 114 4.32 -20.76 -12.50
CA LEU A 114 5.65 -20.17 -12.62
C LEU A 114 6.60 -20.70 -11.54
N THR A 115 7.69 -21.34 -11.92
CA THR A 115 8.80 -21.65 -10.99
C THR A 115 9.52 -20.37 -10.57
N ILE A 116 10.07 -20.33 -9.35
CA ILE A 116 10.88 -19.21 -8.87
C ILE A 116 12.03 -18.93 -9.86
N GLY A 117 12.19 -17.66 -10.27
CA GLY A 117 13.21 -17.27 -11.24
C GLY A 117 13.19 -15.77 -11.55
N LYS A 118 13.93 -15.33 -12.59
CA LYS A 118 13.94 -13.91 -12.99
C LYS A 118 12.53 -13.34 -13.27
N SER A 119 11.62 -14.18 -13.76
CA SER A 119 10.22 -13.85 -14.00
C SER A 119 9.44 -13.53 -12.71
N THR A 120 9.88 -14.02 -11.54
CA THR A 120 9.34 -13.63 -10.23
C THR A 120 9.48 -12.13 -10.02
N THR A 121 10.67 -11.57 -10.25
CA THR A 121 10.92 -10.14 -10.08
C THR A 121 10.09 -9.30 -11.07
N ILE A 122 9.98 -9.74 -12.33
CA ILE A 122 9.17 -9.05 -13.34
C ILE A 122 7.70 -9.00 -12.91
N PHE A 123 7.12 -10.15 -12.52
CA PHE A 123 5.74 -10.22 -12.06
C PHE A 123 5.52 -9.37 -10.81
N THR A 124 6.40 -9.46 -9.80
CA THR A 124 6.26 -8.68 -8.57
C THR A 124 6.35 -7.19 -8.83
N THR A 125 7.22 -6.73 -9.74
CA THR A 125 7.29 -5.31 -10.11
C THR A 125 5.99 -4.83 -10.77
N ILE A 126 5.44 -5.58 -11.73
CA ILE A 126 4.17 -5.24 -12.39
C ILE A 126 3.03 -5.23 -11.38
N PHE A 127 2.92 -6.28 -10.55
CA PHE A 127 1.90 -6.38 -9.51
C PHE A 127 1.98 -5.23 -8.51
N ASN A 128 3.19 -4.89 -8.05
CA ASN A 128 3.40 -3.78 -7.11
C ASN A 128 3.02 -2.44 -7.73
N ALA A 129 3.36 -2.20 -9.01
CA ALA A 129 2.97 -0.99 -9.71
C ALA A 129 1.44 -0.85 -9.80
N LEU A 130 0.75 -1.92 -10.21
CA LEU A 130 -0.72 -1.97 -10.29
C LEU A 130 -1.37 -1.74 -8.91
N TYR A 131 -0.84 -2.39 -7.87
CA TYR A 131 -1.30 -2.20 -6.49
C TYR A 131 -1.10 -0.75 -5.99
N ILE A 132 0.05 -0.14 -6.27
CA ILE A 132 0.37 1.23 -5.89
C ILE A 132 -0.51 2.25 -6.64
N LEU A 133 -0.73 2.03 -7.94
CA LEU A 133 -1.61 2.89 -8.75
C LEU A 133 -3.04 2.90 -8.22
N GLU A 134 -3.57 1.73 -7.87
CA GLU A 134 -4.91 1.64 -7.28
C GLU A 134 -4.97 2.26 -5.88
N LEU A 135 -3.92 2.09 -5.08
CA LEU A 135 -3.82 2.71 -3.78
C LEU A 135 -3.84 4.26 -3.87
N LEU A 136 -3.19 4.82 -4.90
CA LEU A 136 -3.24 6.25 -5.22
C LEU A 136 -4.62 6.69 -5.72
N PHE A 137 -5.33 5.84 -6.48
CA PHE A 137 -6.72 6.09 -6.89
C PHE A 137 -7.63 6.29 -5.66
N TYR A 138 -7.59 5.37 -4.68
CA TYR A 138 -8.38 5.55 -3.45
C TYR A 138 -7.88 6.71 -2.60
N ALA A 139 -6.59 7.04 -2.66
CA ALA A 139 -6.04 8.19 -1.95
C ALA A 139 -6.60 9.53 -2.45
N SER A 140 -6.93 9.59 -3.74
CA SER A 140 -7.36 10.80 -4.44
C SER A 140 -8.85 10.83 -4.75
N LEU A 141 -9.61 9.96 -4.09
CA LEU A 141 -11.04 9.79 -4.26
C LEU A 141 -11.83 11.11 -4.22
N ILE A 142 -11.41 12.07 -3.39
CA ILE A 142 -12.01 13.42 -3.31
C ILE A 142 -11.81 14.21 -4.61
N PHE A 143 -10.61 14.17 -5.20
CA PHE A 143 -10.35 14.80 -6.50
C PHE A 143 -11.09 14.08 -7.63
N ILE A 144 -11.31 12.76 -7.50
CA ILE A 144 -12.09 11.98 -8.46
C ILE A 144 -13.57 12.31 -8.35
N PHE A 145 -14.10 12.55 -7.15
CA PHE A 145 -15.48 13.02 -6.98
C PHE A 145 -15.69 14.45 -7.47
N ASP A 146 -14.68 15.30 -7.30
CA ASP A 146 -14.66 16.61 -7.93
C ASP A 146 -14.71 16.49 -9.46
N TRP A 147 -13.84 15.65 -10.04
CA TRP A 147 -13.77 15.43 -11.49
C TRP A 147 -15.01 14.71 -12.08
N ALA A 148 -15.58 13.75 -11.35
CA ALA A 148 -16.82 13.05 -11.70
C ALA A 148 -18.07 13.93 -11.49
N GLY A 149 -17.86 15.16 -11.04
CA GLY A 149 -18.88 16.19 -10.98
C GLY A 149 -19.72 16.21 -9.70
N LEU A 150 -19.47 15.28 -8.79
CA LEU A 150 -20.23 15.11 -7.56
C LEU A 150 -20.00 16.23 -6.56
N ILE A 151 -18.84 16.92 -6.56
CA ILE A 151 -18.51 17.91 -5.52
C ILE A 151 -18.68 19.37 -6.00
N HIS A 152 -18.30 19.69 -7.24
CA HIS A 152 -18.29 21.07 -7.76
C HIS A 152 -19.68 21.70 -8.06
N LYS A 153 -20.77 20.90 -8.01
CA LYS A 153 -22.13 21.36 -8.33
C LYS A 153 -22.93 21.81 -7.10
N PHE A 154 -22.39 21.67 -5.88
CA PHE A 154 -23.09 22.09 -4.68
C PHE A 154 -22.94 23.60 -4.46
N GLY A 155 -24.01 24.35 -4.74
CA GLY A 155 -24.07 25.80 -4.47
C GLY A 155 -24.14 26.14 -2.99
N SER A 156 -24.50 25.18 -2.12
CA SER A 156 -24.59 25.36 -0.67
C SER A 156 -24.46 24.05 0.11
N PHE A 157 -24.16 24.14 1.41
CA PHE A 157 -24.16 22.99 2.33
C PHE A 157 -25.56 22.35 2.48
N ALA A 158 -26.63 23.12 2.24
CA ALA A 158 -27.99 22.60 2.25
C ALA A 158 -28.25 21.66 1.07
N ASP A 159 -27.74 22.00 -0.12
CA ASP A 159 -27.84 21.16 -1.34
C ASP A 159 -27.02 19.86 -1.21
N PHE A 160 -25.91 19.92 -0.47
CA PHE A 160 -25.14 18.74 -0.09
C PHE A 160 -25.95 17.80 0.82
N LEU A 161 -26.66 18.35 1.83
CA LEU A 161 -27.49 17.57 2.75
C LEU A 161 -28.72 16.93 2.07
N THR A 162 -29.37 17.64 1.14
CA THR A 162 -30.48 17.08 0.36
C THR A 162 -30.01 15.97 -0.59
N THR A 163 -28.82 16.10 -1.15
CA THR A 163 -28.19 15.05 -1.95
C THR A 163 -27.81 13.83 -1.10
N PHE A 164 -27.35 14.05 0.14
CA PHE A 164 -27.04 12.97 1.09
C PHE A 164 -28.28 12.15 1.47
N SER A 165 -29.44 12.80 1.63
CA SER A 165 -30.70 12.12 1.98
C SER A 165 -31.30 11.34 0.80
N THR A 166 -31.12 11.83 -0.43
CA THR A 166 -31.72 11.24 -1.64
C THR A 166 -30.82 10.21 -2.34
N GLN A 167 -29.50 10.27 -2.16
CA GLN A 167 -28.54 9.46 -2.93
C GLN A 167 -27.53 8.63 -2.11
N TRP A 168 -27.82 8.23 -0.88
CA TRP A 168 -26.91 7.46 -0.01
C TRP A 168 -26.24 6.21 -0.63
N ILE A 169 -26.82 5.64 -1.70
CA ILE A 169 -26.31 4.45 -2.40
C ILE A 169 -24.87 4.66 -2.90
N TRP A 170 -24.49 5.85 -3.36
CA TRP A 170 -23.12 6.10 -3.83
C TRP A 170 -22.10 6.04 -2.68
N ILE A 171 -22.48 6.47 -1.47
CA ILE A 171 -21.64 6.40 -0.28
C ILE A 171 -21.39 4.95 0.11
N LEU A 172 -22.45 4.14 0.14
CA LEU A 172 -22.34 2.70 0.38
C LEU A 172 -21.46 2.04 -0.69
N ALA A 173 -21.64 2.41 -1.95
CA ALA A 173 -20.86 1.91 -3.07
C ALA A 173 -19.35 2.22 -2.93
N ILE A 174 -18.98 3.42 -2.50
CA ILE A 174 -17.59 3.81 -2.23
C ILE A 174 -17.01 3.00 -1.08
N LEU A 175 -17.76 2.86 0.02
CA LEU A 175 -17.31 2.07 1.17
C LEU A 175 -17.01 0.63 0.74
N ILE A 176 -17.92 0.02 -0.03
CA ILE A 176 -17.72 -1.30 -0.62
C ILE A 176 -16.48 -1.33 -1.51
N GLY A 177 -16.28 -0.32 -2.37
CA GLY A 177 -15.09 -0.18 -3.22
C GLY A 177 -13.79 -0.19 -2.40
N ILE A 178 -13.72 0.62 -1.34
CA ILE A 178 -12.53 0.66 -0.46
C ILE A 178 -12.32 -0.69 0.24
N PHE A 179 -13.38 -1.32 0.77
CA PHE A 179 -13.26 -2.61 1.43
C PHE A 179 -12.90 -3.75 0.47
N SER A 180 -13.30 -3.64 -0.80
CA SER A 180 -12.95 -4.62 -1.85
C SER A 180 -11.44 -4.70 -2.10
N PHE A 181 -10.68 -3.65 -1.78
CA PHE A 181 -9.21 -3.63 -1.88
C PHE A 181 -8.50 -4.38 -0.73
N ALA A 182 -9.18 -4.63 0.39
CA ALA A 182 -8.55 -5.23 1.58
C ALA A 182 -7.85 -6.58 1.35
N PRO A 183 -8.39 -7.53 0.53
CA PRO A 183 -7.72 -8.78 0.23
C PRO A 183 -6.40 -8.59 -0.54
N LEU A 184 -6.34 -7.60 -1.45
CA LEU A 184 -5.15 -7.29 -2.24
C LEU A 184 -3.96 -6.88 -1.39
N LYS A 185 -4.20 -6.16 -0.28
CA LYS A 185 -3.15 -5.82 0.70
C LYS A 185 -2.45 -7.07 1.26
N SER A 186 -3.20 -8.13 1.56
CA SER A 186 -2.62 -9.36 2.10
C SER A 186 -1.90 -10.18 1.03
N ILE A 187 -2.40 -10.18 -0.20
CA ILE A 187 -1.75 -10.84 -1.34
C ILE A 187 -0.45 -10.10 -1.71
N PHE A 188 -0.45 -8.76 -1.66
CA PHE A 188 0.74 -7.93 -1.85
C PHE A 188 1.87 -8.32 -0.90
N THR A 189 1.56 -8.55 0.39
CA THR A 189 2.59 -9.01 1.34
C THR A 189 3.16 -10.37 1.01
N ASP A 190 2.34 -11.32 0.55
CA ASP A 190 2.79 -12.68 0.23
C ASP A 190 3.59 -12.71 -1.09
N ILE A 191 3.19 -11.94 -2.11
CA ILE A 191 3.95 -11.81 -3.38
C ILE A 191 5.32 -11.19 -3.14
N ASN A 192 5.41 -10.18 -2.28
CA ASN A 192 6.70 -9.57 -1.93
C ASN A 192 7.57 -10.50 -1.09
N MET A 193 6.97 -11.36 -0.25
CA MET A 193 7.70 -12.42 0.45
C MET A 193 8.25 -13.46 -0.53
N TRP A 194 7.46 -13.84 -1.53
CA TRP A 194 7.89 -14.73 -2.60
C TRP A 194 9.07 -14.18 -3.42
N ASN A 195 9.05 -12.88 -3.76
CA ASN A 195 10.18 -12.22 -4.42
C ASN A 195 11.43 -12.11 -3.54
N ARG A 196 11.26 -11.86 -2.23
CA ARG A 196 12.39 -11.86 -1.28
C ARG A 196 13.08 -13.22 -1.22
N GLU A 197 12.31 -14.30 -1.23
CA GLU A 197 12.85 -15.65 -1.24
C GLU A 197 13.61 -15.95 -2.54
N TRP A 198 13.11 -15.48 -3.69
CA TRP A 198 13.87 -15.55 -4.94
C TRP A 198 15.21 -14.80 -4.84
N ILE A 199 15.22 -13.56 -4.37
CA ILE A 199 16.45 -12.75 -4.23
C ILE A 199 17.45 -13.47 -3.31
N ARG A 200 16.96 -14.09 -2.23
CA ARG A 200 17.78 -14.89 -1.31
C ARG A 200 18.43 -16.08 -2.03
N ILE A 201 17.63 -16.87 -2.77
CA ILE A 201 18.11 -18.03 -3.53
C ILE A 201 19.09 -17.62 -4.64
N ASP A 202 18.80 -16.55 -5.38
CA ASP A 202 19.67 -16.04 -6.44
C ASP A 202 21.04 -15.59 -5.90
N ARG A 203 21.06 -14.99 -4.69
CA ARG A 203 22.31 -14.69 -4.00
C ARG A 203 23.06 -15.94 -3.55
N TYR A 204 22.36 -16.93 -2.98
CA TYR A 204 22.99 -18.21 -2.61
C TYR A 204 23.66 -18.91 -3.78
N ARG A 205 23.03 -18.89 -4.96
CA ARG A 205 23.63 -19.45 -6.18
C ARG A 205 24.88 -18.71 -6.65
N LYS A 206 25.04 -17.44 -6.29
CA LYS A 206 26.15 -16.59 -6.70
C LYS A 206 27.32 -16.58 -5.71
N THR A 207 27.08 -16.90 -4.44
CA THR A 207 28.12 -16.83 -3.39
C THR A 207 28.80 -18.16 -3.08
N GLU A 208 28.25 -19.31 -3.51
CA GLU A 208 28.74 -20.70 -3.28
C GLU A 208 28.97 -21.13 -1.80
N ASP A 209 29.11 -20.19 -0.87
CA ASP A 209 29.25 -20.40 0.56
C ASP A 209 27.90 -20.58 1.26
N ARG A 210 27.73 -21.75 1.89
CA ARG A 210 26.56 -22.09 2.71
C ARG A 210 26.59 -21.44 4.11
N GLU A 211 27.75 -20.98 4.59
CA GLU A 211 27.89 -20.39 5.93
C GLU A 211 27.63 -18.88 5.94
N ASN A 212 28.19 -18.14 4.98
CA ASN A 212 27.91 -16.71 4.80
C ASN A 212 26.45 -16.42 4.40
N ALA A 213 25.73 -17.45 3.93
CA ALA A 213 24.33 -17.42 3.58
C ALA A 213 23.37 -17.11 4.75
N PHE A 214 23.77 -17.37 6.00
CA PHE A 214 22.99 -16.98 7.17
C PHE A 214 23.11 -15.47 7.47
N ILE A 215 24.19 -14.85 7.01
CA ILE A 215 24.54 -13.45 7.23
C ILE A 215 23.83 -12.52 6.22
N PHE A 216 23.49 -13.02 5.02
CA PHE A 216 22.74 -12.26 4.01
C PHE A 216 21.21 -12.35 4.17
N LYS A 217 20.70 -12.14 5.39
CA LYS A 217 19.49 -11.31 5.49
C LYS A 217 19.93 -9.96 4.91
N THR A 218 19.27 -9.43 3.90
CA THR A 218 19.34 -7.98 3.66
C THR A 218 18.89 -7.32 4.94
N TRP A 219 19.84 -6.99 5.83
CA TRP A 219 19.59 -6.39 7.13
C TRP A 219 19.19 -4.95 6.86
N VAL A 220 17.92 -4.79 6.50
CA VAL A 220 17.25 -3.51 6.65
C VAL A 220 17.04 -3.38 8.14
N SER A 221 17.70 -2.41 8.76
CA SER A 221 17.57 -2.20 10.19
C SER A 221 16.11 -1.87 10.54
N PRO A 222 15.62 -2.21 11.74
CA PRO A 222 14.28 -1.83 12.17
C PRO A 222 14.01 -0.32 12.04
N GLY A 223 15.05 0.51 12.20
CA GLY A 223 14.97 1.95 12.02
C GLY A 223 14.81 2.40 10.56
N GLU A 224 15.46 1.74 9.59
CA GLU A 224 15.24 1.98 8.17
C GLU A 224 13.81 1.60 7.73
N ILE A 225 13.28 0.49 8.26
CA ILE A 225 11.88 0.08 8.04
C ILE A 225 10.94 1.16 8.61
N LYS A 226 11.18 1.60 9.84
CA LYS A 226 10.38 2.63 10.51
C LYS A 226 10.42 3.95 9.75
N ALA A 227 11.59 4.37 9.28
CA ALA A 227 11.76 5.57 8.47
C ALA A 227 10.94 5.49 7.17
N ARG A 228 10.98 4.36 6.46
CA ARG A 228 10.16 4.17 5.25
C ARG A 228 8.67 4.24 5.54
N ILE A 229 8.20 3.58 6.61
CA ILE A 229 6.77 3.66 7.01
C ILE A 229 6.38 5.12 7.25
N LEU A 230 7.20 5.90 7.96
CA LEU A 230 6.93 7.32 8.20
C LEU A 230 6.92 8.16 6.92
N MET A 231 7.79 7.86 5.94
CA MET A 231 7.79 8.57 4.66
C MET A 231 6.56 8.23 3.80
N ILE A 232 6.13 6.96 3.83
CA ILE A 232 4.86 6.54 3.21
C ILE A 232 3.68 7.30 3.86
N LEU A 233 3.66 7.38 5.20
CA LEU A 233 2.64 8.15 5.92
C LEU A 233 2.71 9.65 5.60
N THR A 234 3.91 10.20 5.40
CA THR A 234 4.09 11.60 4.98
C THR A 234 3.40 11.86 3.64
N GLY A 235 3.65 11.00 2.64
CA GLY A 235 2.97 11.09 1.33
C GLY A 235 1.44 11.03 1.47
N TRP A 236 0.92 10.12 2.30
CA TRP A 236 -0.51 10.05 2.62
C TRP A 236 -1.06 11.33 3.24
N PHE A 237 -0.37 11.90 4.23
CA PHE A 237 -0.81 13.13 4.86
C PHE A 237 -0.77 14.33 3.92
N CYS A 238 0.17 14.38 2.97
CA CYS A 238 0.15 15.38 1.90
C CYS A 238 -1.12 15.24 1.06
N ILE A 239 -1.43 14.04 0.56
CA ILE A 239 -2.63 13.80 -0.26
C ILE A 239 -3.90 14.16 0.52
N LEU A 240 -3.97 13.79 1.80
CA LEU A 240 -5.10 14.12 2.69
C LEU A 240 -5.22 15.64 2.92
N THR A 241 -4.11 16.35 3.12
CA THR A 241 -4.10 17.81 3.26
C THR A 241 -4.61 18.48 1.99
N ALA A 242 -4.13 18.04 0.81
CA ALA A 242 -4.61 18.52 -0.48
C ALA A 242 -6.11 18.26 -0.68
N SER A 243 -6.58 17.10 -0.23
CA SER A 243 -8.00 16.71 -0.30
C SER A 243 -8.88 17.58 0.61
N ILE A 244 -8.40 17.94 1.80
CA ILE A 244 -9.09 18.91 2.67
C ILE A 244 -9.19 20.26 1.97
N PHE A 245 -8.10 20.75 1.36
CA PHE A 245 -8.13 22.03 0.64
C PHE A 245 -9.09 21.98 -0.55
N GLN A 246 -9.16 20.86 -1.28
CA GLN A 246 -10.13 20.67 -2.36
C GLN A 246 -11.58 20.74 -1.86
N ILE A 247 -11.88 20.10 -0.72
CA ILE A 247 -13.21 20.15 -0.11
C ILE A 247 -13.58 21.59 0.22
N PHE A 248 -12.70 22.32 0.92
CA PHE A 248 -12.98 23.69 1.31
C PHE A 248 -13.17 24.61 0.10
N ASP A 249 -12.36 24.44 -0.95
CA ASP A 249 -12.48 25.20 -2.20
C ASP A 249 -13.77 24.91 -2.97
N SER A 250 -14.39 23.75 -2.73
CA SER A 250 -15.66 23.38 -3.37
C SER A 250 -16.88 23.98 -2.67
N PHE A 251 -16.78 24.30 -1.37
CA PHE A 251 -17.89 24.84 -0.57
C PHE A 251 -17.76 26.33 -0.27
N ILE A 252 -16.56 26.89 -0.39
CA ILE A 252 -16.23 28.29 -0.12
C ILE A 252 -15.32 28.76 -1.25
N THR A 253 -15.52 29.96 -1.76
CA THR A 253 -14.57 30.57 -2.70
C THR A 253 -13.22 30.76 -1.99
N THR A 254 -12.22 29.93 -2.29
CA THR A 254 -10.89 30.02 -1.68
C THR A 254 -9.79 30.23 -2.72
N ASP A 255 -8.65 30.75 -2.28
CA ASP A 255 -7.46 30.89 -3.14
C ASP A 255 -6.51 29.68 -3.03
N PHE A 256 -7.01 28.50 -2.64
CA PHE A 256 -6.17 27.29 -2.45
C PHE A 256 -5.72 26.63 -3.75
N LEU A 257 -6.18 27.11 -4.91
CA LEU A 257 -6.16 26.41 -6.18
C LEU A 257 -4.75 25.90 -6.57
N VAL A 258 -3.71 26.73 -6.48
CA VAL A 258 -2.35 26.32 -6.83
C VAL A 258 -1.74 25.41 -5.75
N MET A 259 -1.98 25.72 -4.47
CA MET A 259 -1.35 25.03 -3.35
C MET A 259 -1.84 23.59 -3.22
N LYS A 260 -3.15 23.33 -3.38
CA LYS A 260 -3.71 21.98 -3.26
C LYS A 260 -3.09 21.02 -4.28
N TYR A 261 -2.90 21.46 -5.54
CA TYR A 261 -2.27 20.63 -6.57
C TYR A 261 -0.77 20.45 -6.33
N LEU A 262 -0.06 21.47 -5.84
CA LEU A 262 1.36 21.35 -5.50
C LEU A 262 1.56 20.30 -4.39
N ILE A 263 0.77 20.38 -3.31
CA ILE A 263 0.81 19.40 -2.21
C ILE A 263 0.44 18.00 -2.72
N LEU A 264 -0.56 17.88 -3.61
CA LEU A 264 -0.99 16.60 -4.18
C LEU A 264 0.12 15.93 -5.01
N VAL A 265 0.70 16.66 -5.96
CA VAL A 265 1.79 16.16 -6.83
C VAL A 265 2.99 15.78 -5.99
N PHE A 266 3.35 16.60 -5.01
CA PHE A 266 4.43 16.29 -4.07
C PHE A 266 4.11 15.03 -3.24
N GLY A 267 2.88 14.90 -2.73
CA GLY A 267 2.41 13.73 -1.99
C GLY A 267 2.56 12.44 -2.80
N TYR A 268 2.18 12.46 -4.08
CA TYR A 268 2.36 11.32 -5.00
C TYR A 268 3.82 10.98 -5.21
N PHE A 269 4.67 11.99 -5.44
CA PHE A 269 6.10 11.79 -5.63
C PHE A 269 6.73 11.12 -4.40
N VAL A 270 6.46 11.65 -3.19
CA VAL A 270 6.98 11.08 -1.93
C VAL A 270 6.48 9.66 -1.72
N PHE A 271 5.18 9.43 -1.96
CA PHE A 271 4.55 8.14 -1.79
C PHE A 271 5.19 7.07 -2.70
N ILE A 272 5.23 7.31 -4.01
CA ILE A 272 5.79 6.37 -5.00
C ILE A 272 7.29 6.14 -4.73
N SER A 273 8.04 7.21 -4.53
CA SER A 273 9.50 7.14 -4.32
C SER A 273 9.86 6.31 -3.08
N SER A 274 9.03 6.33 -2.04
CA SER A 274 9.23 5.51 -0.83
C SER A 274 9.17 4.00 -1.08
N TYR A 275 8.48 3.56 -2.14
CA TYR A 275 8.44 2.15 -2.54
C TYR A 275 9.60 1.77 -3.47
N VAL A 276 10.10 2.71 -4.27
CA VAL A 276 11.14 2.45 -5.28
C VAL A 276 12.55 2.58 -4.72
N ILE A 277 12.80 3.55 -3.84
CA ILE A 277 14.15 3.88 -3.41
C ILE A 277 14.77 2.76 -2.57
N PRO A 278 16.01 2.31 -2.88
CA PRO A 278 16.68 1.24 -2.14
C PRO A 278 17.12 1.70 -0.75
N TYR A 279 17.41 0.75 0.14
CA TYR A 279 18.06 1.04 1.43
C TYR A 279 19.57 1.17 1.20
N ASN A 280 20.05 2.41 1.05
CA ASN A 280 21.48 2.70 0.90
C ASN A 280 21.84 4.04 1.54
N ILE A 281 23.14 4.34 1.60
CA ILE A 281 23.65 5.60 2.17
C ILE A 281 23.17 6.84 1.39
N TYR A 282 23.03 6.72 0.07
CA TYR A 282 22.57 7.81 -0.80
C TYR A 282 21.09 8.15 -0.59
N SER A 283 20.28 7.24 -0.09
CA SER A 283 18.88 7.49 0.22
C SER A 283 18.71 8.52 1.34
N VAL A 284 19.73 8.80 2.15
CA VAL A 284 19.71 9.92 3.12
C VAL A 284 19.36 11.23 2.42
N ILE A 285 19.90 11.45 1.22
CA ILE A 285 19.61 12.64 0.41
C ILE A 285 18.12 12.72 0.11
N PHE A 286 17.48 11.61 -0.28
CA PHE A 286 16.05 11.56 -0.55
C PHE A 286 15.21 11.95 0.69
N TYR A 287 15.50 11.38 1.86
CA TYR A 287 14.74 11.66 3.07
C TYR A 287 14.86 13.14 3.50
N TRP A 288 16.07 13.72 3.43
CA TRP A 288 16.29 15.12 3.77
C TRP A 288 15.77 16.09 2.70
N PHE A 289 15.87 15.73 1.41
CA PHE A 289 15.32 16.54 0.33
C PHE A 289 13.80 16.69 0.46
N ASN A 290 13.08 15.59 0.72
CA ASN A 290 11.64 15.65 0.98
C ASN A 290 11.31 16.52 2.19
N PHE A 291 12.10 16.42 3.27
CA PHE A 291 11.94 17.27 4.44
C PHE A 291 12.15 18.75 4.11
N ILE A 292 13.19 19.11 3.34
CA ILE A 292 13.46 20.50 2.96
C ILE A 292 12.30 21.08 2.13
N LEU A 293 11.76 20.30 1.19
CA LEU A 293 10.61 20.72 0.39
C LEU A 293 9.37 20.93 1.27
N LEU A 294 9.08 20.00 2.19
CA LEU A 294 7.99 20.16 3.16
C LEU A 294 8.20 21.32 4.11
N PHE A 295 9.44 21.56 4.53
CA PHE A 295 9.79 22.71 5.35
C PHE A 295 9.50 24.01 4.61
N GLY A 296 9.82 24.11 3.32
CA GLY A 296 9.46 25.27 2.49
C GLY A 296 7.95 25.48 2.36
N LEU A 297 7.18 24.42 2.13
CA LEU A 297 5.70 24.51 2.10
C LEU A 297 5.13 24.89 3.46
N PHE A 298 5.71 24.37 4.54
CA PHE A 298 5.31 24.64 5.91
C PHE A 298 5.60 26.09 6.31
N THR A 299 6.79 26.62 6.02
CA THR A 299 7.14 28.02 6.29
C THR A 299 6.28 28.98 5.47
N TYR A 300 6.00 28.65 4.22
CA TYR A 300 5.04 29.40 3.41
C TYR A 300 3.63 29.39 4.03
N GLY A 301 3.16 28.24 4.50
CA GLY A 301 1.88 28.13 5.22
C GLY A 301 1.84 28.98 6.49
N LEU A 302 2.90 28.97 7.30
CA LEU A 302 3.02 29.81 8.49
C LEU A 302 3.03 31.30 8.15
N TYR A 303 3.75 31.70 7.09
CA TYR A 303 3.75 33.07 6.61
C TYR A 303 2.34 33.55 6.24
N ILE A 304 1.56 32.72 5.53
CA ILE A 304 0.16 33.05 5.20
C ILE A 304 -0.68 33.20 6.48
N ILE A 305 -0.51 32.31 7.44
CA ILE A 305 -1.26 32.35 8.70
C ILE A 305 -0.99 33.66 9.45
N GLU A 306 0.28 34.02 9.59
CA GLU A 306 0.70 35.21 10.32
C GLU A 306 0.26 36.50 9.63
N ASN A 307 0.41 36.59 8.30
CA ASN A 307 0.27 37.85 7.59
C ASN A 307 -1.11 38.06 6.94
N VAL A 308 -1.87 36.99 6.68
CA VAL A 308 -3.09 37.05 5.84
C VAL A 308 -4.31 36.46 6.52
N ALA A 309 -4.18 35.41 7.35
CA ALA A 309 -5.35 34.69 7.87
C ALA A 309 -6.22 35.50 8.84
N TRP A 310 -5.69 36.55 9.46
CA TRP A 310 -6.44 37.43 10.35
C TRP A 310 -7.30 38.47 9.60
N GLN A 311 -7.07 38.66 8.29
CA GLN A 311 -7.84 39.61 7.48
C GLN A 311 -9.29 39.11 7.28
N ASP A 312 -10.23 40.05 7.21
CA ASP A 312 -11.66 39.73 7.00
C ASP A 312 -11.86 38.92 5.71
N GLY A 313 -12.64 37.85 5.80
CA GLY A 313 -12.90 36.93 4.69
C GLY A 313 -11.75 35.95 4.39
N GLN A 314 -10.64 35.99 5.13
CA GLN A 314 -9.44 35.17 4.87
C GLN A 314 -9.15 34.14 5.97
N HIS A 315 -10.02 34.00 6.97
CA HIS A 315 -9.84 33.06 8.10
C HIS A 315 -9.70 31.60 7.71
N TYR A 316 -10.22 31.19 6.55
CA TYR A 316 -10.04 29.82 6.04
C TYR A 316 -8.56 29.46 5.85
N LYS A 317 -7.66 30.45 5.72
CA LYS A 317 -6.20 30.25 5.65
C LYS A 317 -5.59 29.70 6.94
N TYR A 318 -6.29 29.66 8.08
CA TYR A 318 -5.83 28.89 9.24
C TYR A 318 -5.72 27.37 8.96
N LEU A 319 -6.38 26.86 7.92
CA LEU A 319 -6.25 25.45 7.48
C LEU A 319 -4.83 25.07 7.07
N TYR A 320 -3.95 26.04 6.75
CA TYR A 320 -2.53 25.78 6.51
C TYR A 320 -1.83 25.12 7.70
N LEU A 321 -2.38 25.19 8.92
CA LEU A 321 -1.87 24.49 10.11
C LEU A 321 -1.85 22.97 9.94
N ILE A 322 -2.67 22.39 9.06
CA ILE A 322 -2.69 20.95 8.79
C ILE A 322 -1.33 20.46 8.26
N LEU A 323 -0.53 21.33 7.63
CA LEU A 323 0.83 21.03 7.16
C LEU A 323 1.79 20.61 8.29
N PHE A 324 1.48 20.87 9.56
CA PHE A 324 2.27 20.34 10.69
C PHE A 324 2.39 18.81 10.66
N ILE A 325 1.33 18.11 10.24
CA ILE A 325 1.29 16.64 10.26
C ILE A 325 2.31 16.03 9.28
N PRO A 326 2.26 16.34 7.95
CA PRO A 326 3.28 15.85 7.02
C PRO A 326 4.68 16.38 7.37
N PHE A 327 4.81 17.60 7.91
CA PHE A 327 6.10 18.14 8.34
C PHE A 327 6.77 17.28 9.45
N ILE A 328 6.06 17.03 10.55
CA ILE A 328 6.60 16.26 11.69
C ILE A 328 6.92 14.83 11.28
N THR A 329 6.06 14.20 10.49
CA THR A 329 6.27 12.81 10.03
C THR A 329 7.47 12.70 9.11
N SER A 330 7.67 13.65 8.20
CA SER A 330 8.86 13.73 7.35
C SER A 330 10.14 13.92 8.14
N LEU A 331 10.13 14.84 9.13
CA LEU A 331 11.29 15.10 9.98
C LEU A 331 11.71 13.84 10.76
N ARG A 332 10.73 13.19 11.41
CA ARG A 332 10.98 11.94 12.14
C ARG A 332 11.53 10.85 11.21
N SER A 333 11.00 10.75 10.00
CA SER A 333 11.49 9.80 8.99
C SER A 333 12.96 10.04 8.65
N ALA A 334 13.34 11.29 8.36
CA ALA A 334 14.71 11.67 8.03
C ALA A 334 15.69 11.43 9.18
N ILE A 335 15.29 11.77 10.41
CA ILE A 335 16.07 11.48 11.62
C ILE A 335 16.26 9.97 11.76
N TYR A 336 15.19 9.18 11.79
CA TYR A 336 15.31 7.73 11.96
C TYR A 336 16.22 7.09 10.90
N TYR A 337 16.12 7.51 9.64
CA TYR A 337 16.97 6.98 8.58
C TYR A 337 18.45 7.31 8.79
N THR A 338 18.74 8.57 9.14
CA THR A 338 20.11 9.06 9.39
C THR A 338 20.76 8.32 10.57
N TRP A 339 20.03 8.15 11.67
CA TRP A 339 20.51 7.44 12.86
C TRP A 339 20.70 5.94 12.60
N SER A 340 19.83 5.34 11.79
CA SER A 340 19.93 3.92 11.43
C SER A 340 21.18 3.62 10.60
N ILE A 341 21.57 4.53 9.71
CA ILE A 341 22.81 4.37 8.93
C ILE A 341 24.04 4.58 9.81
N LYS A 342 24.03 5.56 10.71
CA LYS A 342 25.12 5.77 11.67
C LYS A 342 25.31 4.55 12.60
N GLY A 343 24.24 4.00 13.14
CA GLY A 343 24.29 2.76 13.94
C GLY A 343 24.67 1.53 13.10
N GLY A 344 24.25 1.47 11.84
CA GLY A 344 24.64 0.41 10.90
C GLY A 344 26.12 0.42 10.52
N SER A 345 26.80 1.58 10.56
CA SER A 345 28.26 1.65 10.42
C SER A 345 29.01 1.17 11.66
N GLU A 346 28.41 1.28 12.85
CA GLU A 346 29.01 0.80 14.12
C GLU A 346 28.86 -0.72 14.29
N ILE A 347 27.85 -1.35 13.67
CA ILE A 347 27.56 -2.80 13.76
C ILE A 347 28.18 -3.58 12.58
N LYS A 348 29.16 -3.01 11.86
CA LYS A 348 29.89 -3.75 10.82
C LYS A 348 30.96 -4.63 11.47
N ALA A 349 30.69 -5.94 11.48
CA ALA A 349 31.60 -7.02 11.84
C ALA A 349 32.06 -7.04 13.30
N VAL A 350 31.14 -7.35 14.21
CA VAL A 350 31.47 -8.40 15.17
C VAL A 350 31.06 -9.69 14.49
N THR A 351 31.94 -10.25 13.66
CA THR A 351 32.06 -11.71 13.63
C THR A 351 32.27 -12.07 15.10
N MET A 352 31.23 -12.56 15.77
CA MET A 352 31.48 -13.37 16.94
C MET A 352 32.20 -14.59 16.38
N ASN A 353 33.52 -14.48 16.24
CA ASN A 353 34.40 -15.60 16.40
C ASN A 353 34.01 -16.13 17.77
N LEU A 354 33.16 -17.16 17.80
CA LEU A 354 32.75 -17.83 19.05
C LEU A 354 33.97 -18.44 19.76
N PHE A 355 35.10 -18.50 19.05
CA PHE A 355 36.37 -19.05 19.45
C PHE A 355 37.44 -18.09 18.92
N GLU A 356 38.28 -17.56 19.81
CA GLU A 356 39.32 -16.61 19.42
C GLU A 356 40.40 -17.34 18.59
N ASN A 357 40.61 -18.63 18.87
CA ASN A 357 41.58 -19.51 18.21
C ASN A 357 41.02 -20.93 17.98
N GLU A 358 41.70 -21.74 17.16
CA GLU A 358 41.32 -23.14 16.82
C GLU A 358 41.24 -24.05 18.08
N GLU A 359 42.09 -23.80 19.08
CA GLU A 359 42.06 -24.50 20.38
C GLU A 359 40.75 -24.30 21.16
N ASP A 360 40.14 -23.11 21.11
CA ASP A 360 38.88 -22.87 21.85
C ASP A 360 37.71 -23.65 21.24
N PHE A 361 37.77 -23.89 19.93
CA PHE A 361 36.79 -24.72 19.21
C PHE A 361 36.96 -26.21 19.54
N GLU A 362 38.20 -26.69 19.63
CA GLU A 362 38.49 -28.08 20.04
C GLU A 362 38.03 -28.34 21.48
N ASN A 363 38.30 -27.42 22.41
CA ASN A 363 37.84 -27.52 23.81
C ASN A 363 36.31 -27.56 23.91
N PHE A 364 35.60 -26.76 23.13
CA PHE A 364 34.14 -26.79 23.10
C PHE A 364 33.56 -28.12 22.55
N LEU A 365 34.22 -28.72 21.56
CA LEU A 365 33.84 -30.03 21.03
C LEU A 365 34.10 -31.16 22.04
N GLU A 366 35.17 -31.08 22.82
CA GLU A 366 35.43 -32.04 23.92
C GLU A 366 34.38 -31.92 25.03
N ASP A 367 34.04 -30.71 25.47
CA ASP A 367 33.02 -30.45 26.49
C ASP A 367 31.62 -30.95 26.08
N GLN A 368 31.28 -30.90 24.78
CA GLN A 368 30.02 -31.45 24.26
C GLN A 368 30.00 -32.98 24.23
N LYS A 369 31.12 -33.63 23.90
CA LYS A 369 31.24 -35.09 23.93
C LYS A 369 31.13 -35.66 25.35
N ILE A 370 31.66 -34.93 26.35
CA ILE A 370 31.54 -35.31 27.75
C ILE A 370 30.06 -35.28 28.19
N LYS A 371 29.31 -34.26 27.77
CA LYS A 371 27.86 -34.17 28.06
C LYS A 371 27.02 -35.25 27.39
N GLU A 372 27.31 -35.60 26.12
CA GLU A 372 26.60 -36.72 25.48
C GLU A 372 26.93 -38.07 26.12
N SER A 373 28.12 -38.23 26.72
CA SER A 373 28.49 -39.46 27.44
C SER A 373 27.84 -39.58 28.83
N GLU A 374 27.55 -38.46 29.48
CA GLU A 374 26.86 -38.44 30.79
C GLU A 374 25.34 -38.63 30.68
N ASP A 375 24.74 -38.28 29.53
CA ASP A 375 23.29 -38.45 29.27
C ASP A 375 22.91 -39.82 28.66
N THR A 376 23.88 -40.71 28.42
CA THR A 376 23.63 -42.13 28.14
C THR A 376 23.87 -43.01 29.36
N ILE A 377 22.84 -43.16 30.20
CA ILE A 377 22.63 -44.32 31.10
C ILE A 377 21.24 -44.91 30.81
#